data_AF-A0AA88YN03-F1
#
_entry.id   AF-A0AA88YN03-F1
#
_cell.length_a   1.000
_cell.length_b   1.000
_cell.length_c   1.000
_cell.angle_alpha   90.00
_cell.angle_beta   90.00
_cell.angle_gamma   90.00
#
_symmetry.space_group_name_H-M   'P 1'
#
loop_
_entity.id
_entity.type
_entity.pdbx_description
1 polymer ?
#
loop_
_entity_poly.entity_id
_entity_poly.type
_entity_poly.pdbx_seq_one_letter_code
_entity_poly.pdbx_strand_id
1 'polypeptide(L)'
;MNLLNISLFQFLGRDSAITQLAARCAHKSFHTFVTPAVPISPEASRVTGICFDELQNVMTHHGETVIHVNPLNALLDFIQFLVSCGKDIVLIAHNNRKFDSVILFNHLRYFNLWSHFCTYVIQFADTLPFFRKLYPLLPNHKQETLVTNLLQETYSAHDASADCLYLQKLVLHSGNEEMLVNEFLFSSSQITSSGVQPEAMSLEFLCKTNVVSKHIASKLKNSSLSYHHLKTAYERDGYDGLFFLLSEKDQNGKTRITKSRNVIQKVFDHFHSL
;
A
#
# COMPACT_ATOMS: atom_id res chain seq x y z
N MET A 1 -21.35 12.25 -9.39
CA MET A 1 -20.29 11.27 -9.02
C MET A 1 -19.14 12.12 -8.49
N ASN A 2 -18.98 12.17 -7.15
CA ASN A 2 -18.05 13.11 -6.52
C ASN A 2 -16.62 12.73 -6.88
N LEU A 3 -15.92 13.63 -7.57
CA LEU A 3 -14.53 13.49 -7.96
C LEU A 3 -13.65 13.28 -6.73
N LEU A 4 -13.35 12.00 -6.47
CA LEU A 4 -12.10 11.43 -6.00
C LEU A 4 -11.26 12.28 -5.02
N ASN A 5 -11.24 11.82 -3.78
CA ASN A 5 -10.39 12.33 -2.71
C ASN A 5 -9.00 11.68 -2.79
N ILE A 6 -8.13 12.27 -3.62
CA ILE A 6 -6.81 11.77 -4.01
C ILE A 6 -5.75 12.01 -2.92
N SER A 7 -5.69 11.14 -1.91
CA SER A 7 -4.63 11.19 -0.89
C SER A 7 -3.39 10.44 -1.36
N LEU A 8 -2.28 11.18 -1.52
CA LEU A 8 -1.03 10.75 -2.12
C LEU A 8 0.02 10.64 -1.02
N PHE A 9 0.79 9.57 -0.97
CA PHE A 9 1.72 9.29 0.13
C PHE A 9 3.14 9.07 -0.48
N GLN A 10 4.25 9.41 0.21
CA GLN A 10 5.64 9.05 -0.18
C GLN A 10 6.48 8.48 0.99
N PHE A 11 7.13 7.31 0.87
CA PHE A 11 8.08 6.77 1.89
C PHE A 11 9.39 6.18 1.36
N LEU A 12 10.57 6.63 1.80
CA LEU A 12 11.84 6.06 1.34
C LEU A 12 12.24 4.71 1.97
N GLY A 13 11.72 3.57 1.49
CA GLY A 13 12.30 2.23 1.69
C GLY A 13 11.40 1.20 2.41
N ARG A 14 11.49 -0.09 2.03
CA ARG A 14 10.53 -1.14 2.46
C ARG A 14 10.48 -1.38 3.98
N ASP A 15 11.55 -1.01 4.69
CA ASP A 15 11.70 -1.09 6.15
C ASP A 15 11.89 0.30 6.79
N SER A 16 11.58 1.38 6.07
CA SER A 16 11.90 2.73 6.50
C SER A 16 10.77 3.40 7.25
N ALA A 17 11.10 4.15 8.28
CA ALA A 17 10.15 4.94 9.05
C ALA A 17 9.57 6.09 8.20
N ILE A 18 8.30 6.41 8.47
CA ILE A 18 7.66 7.63 7.97
C ILE A 18 8.38 8.84 8.59
N THR A 19 8.87 9.77 7.77
CA THR A 19 9.40 11.06 8.22
C THR A 19 8.52 12.24 7.83
N GLN A 20 7.73 12.08 6.76
CA GLN A 20 6.75 13.05 6.31
C GLN A 20 5.53 12.28 5.76
N LEU A 21 4.34 12.79 6.04
CA LEU A 21 3.09 12.24 5.54
C LEU A 21 2.23 13.39 5.06
N ALA A 22 1.80 13.32 3.80
CA ALA A 22 0.91 14.29 3.20
C ALA A 22 -0.26 13.58 2.51
N ALA A 23 -1.30 14.34 2.19
CA ALA A 23 -2.42 13.90 1.37
C ALA A 23 -3.23 15.10 0.89
N ARG A 24 -3.96 14.92 -0.22
CA ARG A 24 -4.86 15.94 -0.76
C ARG A 24 -6.23 15.34 -1.04
N CYS A 25 -7.24 16.17 -1.09
CA CYS A 25 -8.61 15.75 -1.35
C CYS A 25 -9.36 16.95 -1.89
N ALA A 26 -9.47 17.04 -3.23
CA ALA A 26 -9.89 18.27 -3.90
C ALA A 26 -9.09 19.48 -3.38
N HIS A 27 -9.72 20.38 -2.62
CA HIS A 27 -9.13 21.58 -2.02
C HIS A 27 -8.58 21.36 -0.59
N LYS A 28 -8.89 20.23 0.05
CA LYS A 28 -8.37 19.89 1.38
C LYS A 28 -6.97 19.30 1.27
N SER A 29 -6.12 19.59 2.24
CA SER A 29 -4.79 19.02 2.33
C SER A 29 -4.45 18.64 3.77
N PHE A 30 -3.67 17.58 3.92
CA PHE A 30 -3.03 17.16 5.14
C PHE A 30 -1.54 17.07 4.89
N HIS A 31 -0.76 17.49 5.88
CA HIS A 31 0.69 17.37 5.87
C HIS A 31 1.19 17.42 7.30
N THR A 32 2.08 16.50 7.66
CA THR A 32 2.81 16.53 8.92
C THR A 32 4.19 15.91 8.76
N PHE A 33 5.15 16.40 9.54
CA PHE A 33 6.39 15.69 9.79
C PHE A 33 6.19 14.68 10.92
N VAL A 34 6.93 13.59 10.87
CA VAL A 34 6.78 12.44 11.76
C VAL A 34 8.12 12.12 12.40
N THR A 35 8.13 12.02 13.73
CA THR A 35 9.34 11.61 14.46
C THR A 35 9.82 10.25 13.92
N PRO A 36 11.07 10.15 13.41
CA PRO A 36 11.54 8.91 12.83
C PRO A 36 11.71 7.84 13.91
N ALA A 37 11.28 6.61 13.61
CA ALA A 37 11.45 5.47 14.52
C ALA A 37 12.86 4.85 14.44
N VAL A 38 13.61 5.17 13.39
CA VAL A 38 14.99 4.74 13.15
C VAL A 38 15.78 5.92 12.58
N PRO A 39 17.11 5.99 12.79
CA PRO A 39 17.94 7.07 12.27
C PRO A 39 17.73 7.27 10.77
N ILE A 40 17.60 8.53 10.35
CA ILE A 40 17.49 8.89 8.93
C ILE A 40 18.86 8.69 8.29
N SER A 41 18.92 7.92 7.20
CA SER A 41 20.18 7.68 6.51
C SER A 41 20.69 8.97 5.85
N PRO A 42 22.02 9.14 5.69
CA PRO A 42 22.57 10.32 5.01
C PRO A 42 22.01 10.54 3.61
N GLU A 43 21.73 9.45 2.89
CA GLU A 43 21.14 9.51 1.55
C GLU A 43 19.68 9.98 1.60
N ALA A 44 18.88 9.48 2.55
CA ALA A 44 17.51 9.94 2.72
C ALA A 44 17.47 11.43 3.09
N SER A 45 18.31 11.88 4.03
CA SER A 45 18.44 13.30 4.38
C SER A 45 18.89 14.16 3.20
N ARG A 46 19.81 13.67 2.36
CA ARG A 46 20.26 14.40 1.16
C ARG A 46 19.13 14.59 0.15
N VAL A 47 18.29 13.57 -0.03
CA VAL A 47 17.21 13.55 -1.01
C VAL A 47 16.00 14.36 -0.53
N THR A 48 15.59 14.21 0.72
CA THR A 48 14.39 14.87 1.28
C THR A 48 14.68 16.20 1.95
N GLY A 49 15.95 16.50 2.26
CA GLY A 49 16.31 17.63 3.11
C GLY A 49 15.90 17.47 4.58
N ILE A 50 15.38 16.31 4.99
CA ILE A 50 14.93 16.07 6.37
C ILE A 50 16.09 15.56 7.22
N CYS A 51 16.34 16.25 8.34
CA CYS A 51 17.31 15.85 9.36
C CYS A 51 16.61 15.74 10.72
N PHE A 52 17.08 14.83 11.58
CA PHE A 52 16.57 14.69 12.93
C PHE A 52 17.73 14.59 13.93
N ASP A 53 17.75 15.52 14.89
CA ASP A 53 18.64 15.48 16.04
C ASP A 53 17.93 14.76 17.19
N GLU A 54 18.33 13.52 17.46
CA GLU A 54 17.74 12.68 18.52
C GLU A 54 18.02 13.23 19.93
N LEU A 55 19.15 13.93 20.15
CA LEU A 55 19.54 14.45 21.46
C LEU A 55 18.75 15.71 21.83
N GLN A 56 18.50 16.56 20.83
CA GLN A 56 17.71 17.78 20.99
C GLN A 56 16.22 17.55 20.75
N ASN A 57 15.84 16.40 20.17
CA ASN A 57 14.50 16.11 19.67
C ASN A 57 13.98 17.22 18.74
N VAL A 58 14.82 17.57 17.75
CA VAL A 58 14.54 18.63 16.76
C VAL A 58 14.60 18.04 15.37
N MET A 59 13.56 18.26 14.58
CA MET A 59 13.55 17.97 13.14
C MET A 59 13.75 19.26 12.34
N THR A 60 14.54 19.18 11.27
CA THR A 60 14.66 20.24 10.27
C THR A 60 14.32 19.71 8.88
N HIS A 61 13.79 20.60 8.03
CA HIS A 61 13.55 20.37 6.61
C HIS A 61 14.23 21.48 5.83
N HIS A 62 15.21 21.13 4.98
CA HIS A 62 16.08 22.08 4.28
C HIS A 62 16.75 23.12 5.20
N GLY A 63 17.10 22.70 6.42
CA GLY A 63 17.77 23.55 7.41
C GLY A 63 16.83 24.38 8.30
N GLU A 64 15.53 24.40 8.01
CA GLU A 64 14.54 25.08 8.84
C GLU A 64 13.89 24.12 9.84
N THR A 65 13.76 24.54 11.10
CA THR A 65 13.09 23.74 12.14
C THR A 65 11.61 23.56 11.82
N VAL A 66 11.15 22.31 11.89
CA VAL A 66 9.76 21.95 11.61
C VAL A 66 9.10 21.27 12.81
N ILE A 67 7.78 21.46 12.95
CA ILE A 67 6.99 20.73 13.93
C ILE A 67 6.80 19.30 13.42
N HIS A 68 7.19 18.34 14.25
CA HIS A 68 6.98 16.91 14.01
C HIS A 68 6.15 16.29 15.12
N VAL A 69 5.45 15.20 14.80
CA VAL A 69 4.57 14.50 15.76
C VAL A 69 4.94 13.03 15.89
N ASN A 70 4.49 12.41 16.98
CA ASN A 70 4.65 10.98 17.18
C ASN A 70 3.99 10.17 16.02
N PRO A 71 4.59 9.08 15.53
CA PRO A 71 4.04 8.27 14.44
C PRO A 71 2.60 7.81 14.63
N LEU A 72 2.20 7.42 15.85
CA LEU A 72 0.82 7.01 16.12
C LEU A 72 -0.15 8.17 15.92
N ASN A 73 0.20 9.36 16.44
CA ASN A 73 -0.63 10.56 16.29
C ASN A 73 -0.73 10.97 14.82
N ALA A 74 0.38 10.94 14.07
CA ALA A 74 0.37 11.23 12.64
C ALA A 74 -0.61 10.33 11.86
N LEU A 75 -0.63 9.02 12.16
CA LEU A 75 -1.53 8.08 11.51
C LEU A 75 -3.00 8.29 11.92
N LEU A 76 -3.26 8.61 13.19
CA LEU A 76 -4.61 8.93 13.67
C LEU A 76 -5.14 10.21 13.02
N ASP A 77 -4.33 11.26 12.97
CA ASP A 77 -4.67 12.53 12.34
C ASP A 77 -4.89 12.35 10.83
N PHE A 78 -4.08 11.51 10.19
CA PHE A 78 -4.27 11.14 8.79
C PHE A 78 -5.59 10.40 8.57
N ILE A 79 -5.94 9.43 9.42
CA ILE A 79 -7.25 8.75 9.35
C ILE A 79 -8.39 9.77 9.53
N GLN A 80 -8.28 10.70 10.49
CA GLN A 80 -9.28 11.76 10.67
C GLN A 80 -9.41 12.65 9.44
N PHE A 81 -8.30 13.03 8.82
CA PHE A 81 -8.30 13.76 7.55
C PHE A 81 -9.07 12.97 6.48
N LEU A 82 -8.77 11.68 6.30
CA LEU A 82 -9.46 10.81 5.35
C LEU A 82 -10.98 10.76 5.64
N VAL A 83 -11.39 10.60 6.90
CA VAL A 83 -12.81 10.64 7.29
C VAL A 83 -13.47 11.97 6.90
N SER A 84 -12.75 13.09 7.03
CA SER A 84 -13.25 14.40 6.61
C SER A 84 -13.45 14.53 5.08
N CYS A 85 -12.84 13.64 4.31
CA CYS A 85 -12.97 13.57 2.86
C CYS A 85 -14.26 12.82 2.45
N GLY A 86 -14.69 11.83 3.23
CA GLY A 86 -15.92 11.08 2.99
C GLY A 86 -15.78 9.59 3.29
N LYS A 87 -16.64 8.77 2.67
CA LYS A 87 -16.56 7.30 2.67
C LYS A 87 -16.09 6.80 1.30
N ASP A 88 -15.75 5.51 1.23
CA ASP A 88 -15.37 4.84 -0.02
C ASP A 88 -14.16 5.49 -0.70
N ILE A 89 -13.12 5.74 0.10
CA ILE A 89 -11.93 6.49 -0.33
C ILE A 89 -11.03 5.60 -1.19
N VAL A 90 -10.54 6.18 -2.28
CA VAL A 90 -9.49 5.61 -3.14
C VAL A 90 -8.18 6.37 -2.91
N LEU A 91 -7.14 5.69 -2.41
CA LEU A 91 -5.82 6.29 -2.23
C LEU A 91 -4.97 6.12 -3.50
N ILE A 92 -4.50 7.22 -4.06
CA ILE A 92 -3.76 7.23 -5.31
C ILE A 92 -2.33 7.62 -4.99
N ALA A 93 -1.32 6.93 -5.52
CA ALA A 93 0.07 7.34 -5.41
C ALA A 93 0.87 6.93 -6.64
N HIS A 94 2.08 7.48 -6.79
CA HIS A 94 2.99 7.12 -7.87
C HIS A 94 3.84 5.91 -7.49
N ASN A 95 3.83 4.84 -8.30
CA ASN A 95 4.49 3.57 -7.96
C ASN A 95 3.91 2.93 -6.67
N ASN A 96 2.63 3.19 -6.42
CA ASN A 96 1.93 2.86 -5.18
C ASN A 96 2.06 1.37 -4.82
N ARG A 97 1.96 0.47 -5.81
CA ARG A 97 1.96 -0.99 -5.59
C ARG A 97 3.23 -1.54 -4.96
N LYS A 98 4.33 -0.78 -5.06
CA LYS A 98 5.66 -1.20 -4.60
C LYS A 98 6.21 -0.33 -3.48
N PHE A 99 5.52 0.75 -3.14
CA PHE A 99 6.07 1.81 -2.30
C PHE A 99 5.04 2.24 -1.27
N ASP A 100 4.18 3.20 -1.59
CA ASP A 100 3.41 3.91 -0.58
C ASP A 100 2.38 3.07 0.14
N SER A 101 1.66 2.23 -0.60
CA SER A 101 0.69 1.33 0.02
C SER A 101 1.36 0.34 0.97
N VAL A 102 2.58 -0.11 0.65
CA VAL A 102 3.35 -1.09 1.45
C VAL A 102 3.89 -0.41 2.71
N ILE A 103 4.48 0.77 2.48
CA ILE A 103 4.77 1.84 3.42
C ILE A 103 3.80 1.95 4.60
N LEU A 104 2.61 2.38 4.18
CA LEU A 104 1.47 2.71 5.01
C LEU A 104 0.90 1.47 5.68
N PHE A 105 0.81 0.37 4.94
CA PHE A 105 0.38 -0.93 5.48
C PHE A 105 1.26 -1.37 6.65
N ASN A 106 2.58 -1.33 6.51
CA ASN A 106 3.50 -1.76 7.56
C ASN A 106 3.34 -0.93 8.85
N HIS A 107 3.23 0.39 8.73
CA HIS A 107 3.04 1.28 9.89
C HIS A 107 1.66 1.13 10.53
N LEU A 108 0.59 1.10 9.74
CA LEU A 108 -0.76 0.87 10.26
C LEU A 108 -0.88 -0.51 10.92
N ARG A 109 -0.21 -1.54 10.39
CA ARG A 109 -0.14 -2.87 11.01
C ARG A 109 0.60 -2.84 12.33
N TYR A 110 1.75 -2.16 12.40
CA TYR A 110 2.55 -2.02 13.61
C TYR A 110 1.72 -1.42 14.76
N PHE A 111 0.92 -0.38 14.47
CA PHE A 111 0.03 0.26 15.45
C PHE A 111 -1.37 -0.37 15.57
N ASN A 112 -1.63 -1.54 14.95
CA ASN A 112 -2.93 -2.21 14.93
C ASN A 112 -4.10 -1.35 14.38
N LEU A 113 -3.80 -0.37 13.52
CA LEU A 113 -4.78 0.54 12.90
C LEU A 113 -5.31 0.06 11.55
N TRP A 114 -4.69 -0.95 10.92
CA TRP A 114 -5.02 -1.38 9.56
C TRP A 114 -6.51 -1.69 9.35
N SER A 115 -7.12 -2.45 10.26
CA SER A 115 -8.54 -2.81 10.17
C SER A 115 -9.46 -1.59 10.29
N HIS A 116 -9.13 -0.64 11.17
CA HIS A 116 -9.89 0.59 11.34
C HIS A 116 -9.78 1.50 10.11
N PHE A 117 -8.56 1.66 9.59
CA PHE A 117 -8.28 2.40 8.36
C PHE A 117 -9.06 1.86 7.15
N CYS A 118 -9.12 0.53 7.00
CA CYS A 118 -9.86 -0.13 5.91
C CYS A 118 -11.39 0.01 6.01
N THR A 119 -11.93 0.61 7.08
CA THR A 119 -13.37 0.94 7.13
C THR A 119 -13.71 2.18 6.30
N TYR A 120 -12.72 3.01 5.96
CA TYR A 120 -12.89 4.23 5.17
C TYR A 120 -12.22 4.12 3.79
N VAL A 121 -11.05 3.47 3.72
CA VAL A 121 -10.30 3.28 2.47
C VAL A 121 -10.63 1.92 1.87
N ILE A 122 -11.31 1.94 0.72
CA ILE A 122 -11.76 0.72 0.05
C ILE A 122 -10.77 0.23 -1.00
N GLN A 123 -10.06 1.15 -1.66
CA GLN A 123 -9.22 0.84 -2.81
C GLN A 123 -8.01 1.78 -2.88
N PHE A 124 -7.05 1.37 -3.70
CA PHE A 124 -5.85 2.13 -4.02
C PHE A 124 -5.67 2.17 -5.54
N ALA A 125 -5.00 3.19 -6.07
CA ALA A 125 -4.61 3.27 -7.48
C ALA A 125 -3.10 3.54 -7.63
N ASP A 126 -2.51 3.06 -8.73
CA ASP A 126 -1.10 3.30 -9.05
C ASP A 126 -0.94 4.09 -10.35
N THR A 127 -0.40 5.31 -10.24
CA THR A 127 -0.28 6.22 -11.39
C THR A 127 0.93 5.91 -12.27
N LEU A 128 1.91 5.12 -11.81
CA LEU A 128 3.07 4.78 -12.63
C LEU A 128 2.71 3.94 -13.88
N PRO A 129 2.01 2.79 -13.76
CA PRO A 129 1.57 2.04 -14.93
C PRO A 129 0.52 2.81 -15.75
N PHE A 130 -0.27 3.68 -15.12
CA PHE A 130 -1.23 4.56 -15.79
C PHE A 130 -0.52 5.54 -16.75
N PHE A 131 0.47 6.28 -16.27
CA PHE A 131 1.22 7.21 -17.13
C PHE A 131 2.10 6.50 -18.16
N ARG A 132 2.58 5.28 -17.88
CA ARG A 132 3.24 4.43 -18.88
C ARG A 132 2.33 4.08 -20.04
N LYS A 133 1.05 3.79 -19.78
CA LYS A 133 0.07 3.49 -20.81
C LYS A 133 -0.31 4.73 -21.62
N LEU A 134 -0.50 5.89 -20.97
CA LEU A 134 -0.86 7.13 -21.66
C LEU A 134 0.30 7.73 -22.47
N TYR A 135 1.53 7.67 -21.95
CA TYR A 135 2.68 8.37 -22.52
C TYR A 135 3.87 7.41 -22.71
N PRO A 136 3.76 6.37 -23.56
CA PRO A 136 4.76 5.31 -23.67
C PRO A 136 6.10 5.80 -24.25
N LEU A 137 6.12 6.95 -24.92
CA LEU A 137 7.30 7.51 -25.59
C LEU A 137 8.18 8.39 -24.68
N LEU A 138 7.78 8.63 -23.42
CA LEU A 138 8.61 9.37 -22.48
C LEU A 138 9.86 8.57 -22.09
N PRO A 139 11.01 9.23 -21.87
CA PRO A 139 12.27 8.55 -21.56
C PRO A 139 12.20 7.75 -20.24
N ASN A 140 11.42 8.25 -19.29
CA ASN A 140 11.03 7.54 -18.09
C ASN A 140 9.74 8.17 -17.53
N HIS A 141 9.17 7.53 -16.51
CA HIS A 141 7.90 7.96 -15.90
C HIS A 141 8.08 8.34 -14.44
N LYS A 142 9.26 8.79 -14.00
CA LYS A 142 9.40 9.43 -12.69
C LYS A 142 8.46 10.64 -12.63
N GLN A 143 7.89 10.93 -11.47
CA GLN A 143 6.95 12.03 -11.31
C GLN A 143 7.54 13.37 -11.79
N GLU A 144 8.79 13.68 -11.43
CA GLU A 144 9.50 14.87 -11.93
C GLU A 144 9.55 14.94 -13.46
N THR A 145 9.85 13.81 -14.12
CA THR A 145 9.88 13.76 -15.58
C THR A 145 8.50 14.01 -16.18
N LEU A 146 7.45 13.46 -15.56
CA LEU A 146 6.07 13.70 -15.97
C LEU A 146 5.68 15.18 -15.80
N VAL A 147 6.00 15.79 -14.65
CA VAL A 147 5.72 17.21 -14.39
C VAL A 147 6.43 18.11 -15.41
N THR A 148 7.73 17.90 -15.63
CA THR A 148 8.50 18.69 -16.60
C THR A 148 7.95 18.55 -18.01
N ASN A 149 7.64 17.34 -18.47
CA ASN A 149 7.24 17.12 -19.88
C ASN A 149 5.77 17.48 -20.14
N LEU A 150 4.87 17.21 -19.18
CA LEU A 150 3.42 17.37 -19.39
C LEU A 150 2.90 18.72 -18.88
N LEU A 151 3.42 19.21 -17.75
CA LEU A 151 2.97 20.47 -17.15
C LEU A 151 3.88 21.65 -17.48
N GLN A 152 5.10 21.41 -18.00
CA GLN A 152 6.11 22.44 -18.23
C GLN A 152 6.47 23.23 -16.95
N GLU A 153 6.41 22.54 -15.81
CA GLU A 153 6.73 23.07 -14.49
C GLU A 153 7.91 22.28 -13.89
N THR A 154 8.54 22.82 -12.85
CA THR A 154 9.46 22.08 -11.96
C THR A 154 9.01 22.30 -10.51
N TYR A 155 9.41 21.40 -9.62
CA TYR A 155 9.03 21.50 -8.22
C TYR A 155 10.04 20.84 -7.30
N SER A 156 9.90 21.09 -5.99
CA SER A 156 10.67 20.42 -4.95
C SER A 156 10.18 18.97 -4.83
N ALA A 157 10.69 18.08 -5.67
CA ALA A 157 10.46 16.66 -5.53
C ALA A 157 11.07 16.17 -4.22
N HIS A 158 10.51 15.10 -3.67
CA HIS A 158 10.88 14.55 -2.36
C HIS A 158 10.41 15.37 -1.15
N ASP A 159 9.57 16.38 -1.38
CA ASP A 159 8.63 16.90 -0.37
C ASP A 159 7.26 16.26 -0.60
N ALA A 160 6.74 15.56 0.41
CA ALA A 160 5.51 14.80 0.29
C ALA A 160 4.29 15.68 -0.07
N SER A 161 4.23 16.92 0.43
CA SER A 161 3.12 17.84 0.15
C SER A 161 3.15 18.34 -1.30
N ALA A 162 4.33 18.69 -1.80
CA ALA A 162 4.54 19.08 -3.18
C ALA A 162 4.30 17.89 -4.12
N ASP A 163 4.79 16.70 -3.78
CA ASP A 163 4.51 15.47 -4.53
C ASP A 163 3.00 15.20 -4.63
N CYS A 164 2.23 15.46 -3.56
CA CYS A 164 0.78 15.36 -3.61
C CYS A 164 0.17 16.38 -4.60
N LEU A 165 0.59 17.64 -4.52
CA LEU A 165 0.04 18.70 -5.36
C LEU A 165 0.28 18.40 -6.85
N TYR A 166 1.50 18.05 -7.20
CA TYR A 166 1.88 17.83 -8.59
C TYR A 166 1.30 16.54 -9.16
N LEU A 167 1.14 15.49 -8.36
CA LEU A 167 0.47 14.30 -8.85
C LEU A 167 -1.04 14.53 -9.05
N GLN A 168 -1.70 15.34 -8.19
CA GLN A 168 -3.08 15.78 -8.45
C GLN A 168 -3.17 16.57 -9.77
N LYS A 169 -2.26 17.53 -10.00
CA LYS A 169 -2.19 18.27 -11.27
C LYS A 169 -2.03 17.34 -12.47
N LEU A 170 -1.10 16.36 -12.40
CA LEU A 170 -0.85 15.41 -13.48
C LEU A 170 -2.07 14.55 -13.81
N VAL A 171 -2.76 14.03 -12.78
CA VAL A 171 -3.97 13.21 -12.96
C VAL A 171 -5.08 14.04 -13.62
N LEU A 172 -5.33 15.26 -13.14
CA LEU A 172 -6.33 16.15 -13.72
C LEU A 172 -5.96 16.59 -15.16
N HIS A 173 -4.68 16.91 -15.39
CA HIS A 173 -4.17 17.28 -16.72
C HIS A 173 -4.33 16.13 -17.73
N SER A 174 -4.26 14.88 -17.27
CA SER A 174 -4.45 13.73 -18.16
C SER A 174 -5.86 13.65 -18.75
N GLY A 175 -6.89 14.17 -18.06
CA GLY A 175 -8.30 14.01 -18.45
C GLY A 175 -8.78 12.55 -18.53
N ASN A 176 -8.06 11.63 -17.89
CA ASN A 176 -8.29 10.18 -17.94
C ASN A 176 -8.49 9.59 -16.52
N GLU A 177 -9.13 10.33 -15.62
CA GLU A 177 -9.36 9.93 -14.24
C GLU A 177 -10.21 8.66 -14.16
N GLU A 178 -11.20 8.51 -15.03
CA GLU A 178 -12.05 7.31 -15.10
C GLU A 178 -11.22 6.06 -15.43
N MET A 179 -10.29 6.17 -16.38
CA MET A 179 -9.37 5.08 -16.73
C MET A 179 -8.46 4.72 -15.56
N LEU A 180 -7.93 5.72 -14.84
CA LEU A 180 -7.11 5.50 -13.64
C LEU A 180 -7.87 4.66 -12.60
N VAL A 181 -9.13 5.00 -12.33
CA VAL A 181 -9.94 4.33 -11.31
C VAL A 181 -10.68 3.09 -11.79
N ASN A 182 -10.62 2.75 -13.07
CA ASN A 182 -11.19 1.49 -13.57
C ASN A 182 -10.12 0.43 -13.83
N GLU A 183 -8.94 0.82 -14.32
CA GLU A 183 -7.93 -0.14 -14.79
C GLU A 183 -6.74 -0.31 -13.85
N PHE A 184 -6.42 0.70 -13.04
CA PHE A 184 -5.17 0.72 -12.26
C PHE A 184 -5.38 0.52 -10.75
N LEU A 185 -6.60 0.16 -10.36
CA LEU A 185 -6.97 -0.10 -8.97
C LEU A 185 -6.39 -1.40 -8.40
N PHE A 186 -6.28 -1.43 -7.08
CA PHE A 186 -6.10 -2.62 -6.28
C PHE A 186 -6.78 -2.48 -4.91
N SER A 187 -7.23 -3.61 -4.37
CA SER A 187 -7.89 -3.71 -3.08
C SER A 187 -6.89 -3.61 -1.93
N SER A 188 -7.33 -3.06 -0.80
CA SER A 188 -6.56 -3.10 0.45
C SER A 188 -6.18 -4.53 0.85
N SER A 189 -7.02 -5.52 0.53
CA SER A 189 -6.75 -6.94 0.79
C SER A 189 -5.56 -7.51 0.01
N GLN A 190 -5.12 -6.85 -1.06
CA GLN A 190 -3.98 -7.28 -1.87
C GLN A 190 -2.64 -6.81 -1.30
N ILE A 191 -2.64 -5.87 -0.35
CA ILE A 191 -1.40 -5.29 0.18
C ILE A 191 -0.82 -6.21 1.26
N THR A 192 0.46 -6.54 1.12
CA THR A 192 1.26 -7.21 2.14
C THR A 192 2.52 -6.42 2.43
N SER A 193 3.27 -6.82 3.46
CA SER A 193 4.55 -6.20 3.81
C SER A 193 5.61 -6.32 2.71
N SER A 194 5.42 -7.22 1.74
CA SER A 194 6.34 -7.45 0.62
C SER A 194 5.90 -6.81 -0.70
N GLY A 195 4.72 -6.16 -0.74
CA GLY A 195 4.16 -5.61 -1.97
C GLY A 195 2.69 -5.92 -2.18
N VAL A 196 2.12 -5.34 -3.23
CA VAL A 196 0.76 -5.68 -3.68
C VAL A 196 0.79 -7.00 -4.44
N GLN A 197 0.07 -7.99 -3.91
CA GLN A 197 -0.15 -9.26 -4.59
C GLN A 197 -1.17 -9.08 -5.72
N PRO A 198 -0.97 -9.72 -6.89
CA PRO A 198 -2.01 -9.82 -7.90
C PRO A 198 -3.32 -10.33 -7.29
N GLU A 199 -4.47 -9.88 -7.81
CA GLU A 199 -5.77 -10.31 -7.27
C GLU A 199 -5.85 -11.84 -7.31
N ALA A 200 -5.44 -12.44 -8.44
CA ALA A 200 -5.30 -13.88 -8.66
C ALA A 200 -4.43 -14.63 -7.63
N MET A 201 -3.59 -13.91 -6.89
CA MET A 201 -2.68 -14.42 -5.87
C MET A 201 -3.07 -13.98 -4.44
N SER A 202 -4.37 -13.99 -4.15
CA SER A 202 -4.92 -13.66 -2.83
C SER A 202 -5.88 -14.74 -2.32
N LEU A 203 -6.09 -14.80 -1.01
CA LEU A 203 -7.09 -15.69 -0.43
C LEU A 203 -8.52 -15.26 -0.81
N GLU A 204 -8.73 -13.96 -1.01
CA GLU A 204 -9.97 -13.38 -1.52
C GLU A 204 -10.30 -13.92 -2.91
N PHE A 205 -9.31 -14.03 -3.79
CA PHE A 205 -9.50 -14.58 -5.12
C PHE A 205 -9.81 -16.06 -5.10
N LEU A 206 -9.10 -16.85 -4.28
CA LEU A 206 -9.46 -18.26 -4.08
C LEU A 206 -10.91 -18.40 -3.58
N CYS A 207 -11.37 -17.45 -2.78
CA CYS A 207 -12.75 -17.42 -2.31
C CYS A 207 -13.76 -17.02 -3.40
N LYS A 208 -13.44 -15.96 -4.17
CA LYS A 208 -14.26 -15.42 -5.28
C LYS A 208 -14.40 -16.42 -6.43
N THR A 209 -13.37 -17.22 -6.68
CA THR A 209 -13.34 -18.27 -7.72
C THR A 209 -13.81 -19.64 -7.21
N ASN A 210 -14.33 -19.73 -5.98
CA ASN A 210 -14.83 -20.96 -5.37
C ASN A 210 -13.79 -22.10 -5.22
N VAL A 211 -12.50 -21.77 -5.23
CA VAL A 211 -11.41 -22.70 -4.87
C VAL A 211 -11.51 -23.03 -3.37
N VAL A 212 -11.76 -22.03 -2.52
CA VAL A 212 -12.01 -22.21 -1.09
C VAL A 212 -13.29 -21.48 -0.65
N SER A 213 -13.95 -21.98 0.41
CA SER A 213 -15.11 -21.28 0.99
C SER A 213 -14.69 -20.09 1.87
N LYS A 214 -15.61 -19.15 2.13
CA LYS A 214 -15.40 -18.04 3.08
C LYS A 214 -14.93 -18.52 4.46
N HIS A 215 -15.45 -19.66 4.92
CA HIS A 215 -15.05 -20.26 6.19
C HIS A 215 -13.59 -20.74 6.17
N ILE A 216 -13.15 -21.40 5.09
CA ILE A 216 -11.75 -21.85 4.93
C ILE A 216 -10.81 -20.63 4.80
N ALA A 217 -11.18 -19.62 4.02
CA ALA A 217 -10.40 -18.39 3.90
C ALA A 217 -10.23 -17.67 5.25
N SER A 218 -11.28 -17.63 6.08
CA SER A 218 -11.20 -17.07 7.45
C SER A 218 -10.24 -17.87 8.34
N LYS A 219 -10.30 -19.20 8.31
CA LYS A 219 -9.34 -20.04 9.04
C LYS A 219 -7.89 -19.81 8.63
N LEU A 220 -7.63 -19.67 7.32
CA LEU A 220 -6.30 -19.37 6.80
C LEU A 220 -5.78 -18.04 7.35
N LYS A 221 -6.59 -16.98 7.25
CA LYS A 221 -6.25 -15.65 7.79
C LYS A 221 -5.98 -15.69 9.30
N ASN A 222 -6.86 -16.35 10.06
CA ASN A 222 -6.72 -16.45 11.52
C ASN A 222 -5.51 -17.29 11.95
N SER A 223 -5.01 -18.15 11.06
CA SER A 223 -3.80 -18.95 11.26
C SER A 223 -2.55 -18.28 10.67
N SER A 224 -2.64 -17.02 10.26
CA SER A 224 -1.56 -16.28 9.58
C SER A 224 -1.04 -16.96 8.31
N LEU A 225 -1.82 -17.87 7.71
CA LEU A 225 -1.51 -18.47 6.42
C LEU A 225 -2.04 -17.57 5.31
N SER A 226 -1.21 -17.37 4.30
CA SER A 226 -1.48 -16.51 3.15
C SER A 226 -1.44 -17.32 1.87
N TYR A 227 -1.89 -16.73 0.75
CA TYR A 227 -1.75 -17.34 -0.57
C TYR A 227 -0.31 -17.80 -0.85
N HIS A 228 0.68 -16.99 -0.45
CA HIS A 228 2.09 -17.32 -0.58
C HIS A 228 2.47 -18.62 0.16
N HIS A 229 2.01 -18.79 1.40
CA HIS A 229 2.29 -20.02 2.15
C HIS A 229 1.73 -21.27 1.45
N LEU A 230 0.52 -21.15 0.89
CA LEU A 230 -0.08 -22.23 0.10
C LEU A 230 0.75 -22.51 -1.16
N LYS A 231 1.14 -21.46 -1.88
CA LYS A 231 1.98 -21.57 -3.09
C LYS A 231 3.31 -22.24 -2.76
N THR A 232 3.99 -21.82 -1.70
CA THR A 232 5.26 -22.41 -1.27
C THR A 232 5.10 -23.88 -0.88
N ALA A 233 4.01 -24.26 -0.21
CA ALA A 233 3.76 -25.66 0.11
C ALA A 233 3.54 -26.51 -1.15
N TYR A 234 2.79 -26.00 -2.11
CA TYR A 234 2.62 -26.63 -3.43
C TYR A 234 3.94 -26.74 -4.21
N GLU A 235 4.74 -25.68 -4.26
CA GLU A 235 6.03 -25.69 -4.98
C GLU A 235 7.04 -26.66 -4.36
N ARG A 236 6.94 -26.91 -3.04
CA ARG A 236 7.82 -27.85 -2.33
C ARG A 236 7.48 -29.30 -2.57
N ASP A 237 6.19 -29.65 -2.49
CA ASP A 237 5.77 -31.06 -2.45
C ASP A 237 4.33 -31.28 -2.99
N GLY A 238 3.91 -30.43 -3.92
CA GLY A 238 2.63 -30.53 -4.63
C GLY A 238 1.43 -30.69 -3.70
N TYR A 239 0.67 -31.77 -3.93
CA TYR A 239 -0.53 -32.08 -3.14
C TYR A 239 -0.18 -32.39 -1.68
N ASP A 240 0.90 -33.13 -1.43
CA ASP A 240 1.29 -33.55 -0.09
C ASP A 240 1.74 -32.37 0.75
N GLY A 241 2.51 -31.44 0.17
CA GLY A 241 2.87 -30.19 0.83
C GLY A 241 1.65 -29.38 1.27
N LEU A 242 0.65 -29.24 0.40
CA LEU A 242 -0.63 -28.60 0.73
C LEU A 242 -1.40 -29.39 1.79
N PHE A 243 -1.42 -30.72 1.71
CA PHE A 243 -2.10 -31.58 2.67
C PHE A 243 -1.51 -31.42 4.07
N PHE A 244 -0.18 -31.49 4.22
CA PHE A 244 0.48 -31.33 5.50
C PHE A 244 0.25 -29.93 6.09
N LEU A 245 0.39 -28.87 5.27
CA LEU A 245 0.19 -27.49 5.72
C LEU A 245 -1.25 -27.24 6.21
N LEU A 246 -2.26 -27.72 5.46
CA LEU A 246 -3.67 -27.46 5.76
C LEU A 246 -4.23 -28.38 6.85
N SER A 247 -3.67 -29.58 6.99
CA SER A 247 -4.11 -30.57 7.98
C SER A 247 -3.40 -30.46 9.34
N GLU A 248 -2.38 -29.59 9.45
CA GLU A 248 -1.60 -29.36 10.67
C GLU A 248 -2.50 -29.14 11.89
N LYS A 249 -2.07 -29.63 13.05
CA LYS A 249 -2.83 -29.51 14.29
C LYS A 249 -2.53 -28.17 14.98
N ASP A 250 -3.54 -27.56 15.56
CA ASP A 250 -3.37 -26.45 16.49
C ASP A 250 -2.84 -26.94 17.84
N GLN A 251 -2.60 -25.99 18.75
CA GLN A 251 -2.16 -26.26 20.12
C GLN A 251 -3.09 -27.18 20.93
N ASN A 252 -4.35 -27.35 20.50
CA ASN A 252 -5.33 -28.22 21.12
C ASN A 252 -5.45 -29.58 20.41
N GLY A 253 -4.56 -29.86 19.44
CA GLY A 253 -4.56 -31.10 18.68
C GLY A 253 -5.63 -31.19 17.58
N LYS A 254 -6.40 -30.12 17.35
CA LYS A 254 -7.46 -30.07 16.32
C LYS A 254 -6.87 -29.60 15.00
N THR A 255 -7.42 -30.06 13.88
CA THR A 255 -7.00 -29.60 12.56
C THR A 255 -7.19 -28.09 12.41
N ARG A 256 -6.08 -27.39 12.15
CA ARG A 256 -5.98 -25.95 12.02
C ARG A 256 -6.85 -25.40 10.90
N ILE A 257 -6.73 -25.95 9.69
CA ILE A 257 -7.52 -25.50 8.53
C ILE A 257 -8.55 -26.55 8.12
N THR A 258 -8.10 -27.64 7.49
CA THR A 258 -8.96 -28.69 6.94
C THR A 258 -8.18 -29.98 6.65
N LYS A 259 -8.87 -31.12 6.76
CA LYS A 259 -8.42 -32.43 6.27
C LYS A 259 -9.20 -32.89 5.04
N SER A 260 -10.12 -32.06 4.55
CA SER A 260 -10.96 -32.40 3.40
C SER A 260 -10.10 -32.48 2.14
N ARG A 261 -9.93 -33.71 1.63
CA ARG A 261 -9.21 -33.98 0.38
C ARG A 261 -9.77 -33.17 -0.79
N ASN A 262 -11.10 -33.01 -0.86
CA ASN A 262 -11.74 -32.22 -1.92
C ASN A 262 -11.33 -30.74 -1.90
N VAL A 263 -11.21 -30.14 -0.72
CA VAL A 263 -10.76 -28.74 -0.59
C VAL A 263 -9.28 -28.63 -1.00
N ILE A 264 -8.45 -29.58 -0.54
CA ILE A 264 -7.02 -29.60 -0.83
C ILE A 264 -6.79 -29.82 -2.34
N GLN A 265 -7.56 -30.70 -2.97
CA GLN A 265 -7.52 -30.94 -4.40
C GLN A 265 -7.84 -29.67 -5.19
N LYS A 266 -8.90 -28.92 -4.83
CA LYS A 266 -9.20 -27.66 -5.50
C LYS A 266 -8.07 -26.65 -5.41
N VAL A 267 -7.42 -26.55 -4.25
CA VAL A 267 -6.27 -25.67 -4.05
C VAL A 267 -5.08 -26.16 -4.88
N PHE A 268 -4.84 -27.46 -4.95
CA PHE A 268 -3.83 -28.06 -5.83
C PHE A 268 -4.10 -27.75 -7.30
N ASP A 269 -5.32 -28.00 -7.79
CA ASP A 269 -5.72 -27.77 -9.19
C ASP A 269 -5.54 -26.30 -9.57
N HIS A 270 -5.90 -25.38 -8.68
CA HIS A 270 -5.65 -23.95 -8.86
C HIS A 270 -4.16 -23.69 -9.14
N PHE A 271 -3.25 -24.17 -8.29
CA PHE A 271 -1.82 -23.95 -8.49
C PHE A 271 -1.21 -24.74 -9.65
N HIS A 272 -1.80 -25.89 -10.00
CA HIS A 272 -1.38 -26.69 -11.15
C HIS A 272 -1.78 -26.08 -12.49
N SER A 273 -2.85 -25.29 -12.49
CA SER A 273 -3.35 -24.58 -13.69
C SER A 273 -2.66 -23.24 -13.98
N LEU A 274 -1.76 -22.79 -13.09
CA LEU A 274 -0.96 -21.56 -13.24
C LEU A 274 0.34 -21.83 -13.98
#